data_AF-A0A835X4H4-F1
#
_entry.id   AF-A0A835X4H4-F1
#
_cell.length_a   1.000
_cell.length_b   1.000
_cell.length_c   1.000
_cell.angle_alpha   90.00
_cell.angle_beta   90.00
_cell.angle_gamma   90.00
#
_symmetry.space_group_name_H-M   'P 1'
#
loop_
_entity.id
_entity.type
_entity.pdbx_description
1 polymer ?
#
loop_
_entity_poly.entity_id
_entity_poly.type
_entity_poly.pdbx_seq_one_letter_code
_entity_poly.pdbx_strand_id
1 'polypeptide(L)'
;MKEVKDGNGVHLARQKRCPYLDEHKQSCGCDKNLLVDVGDPVVRFNNFDDSALAFAVRVFVRDYGSQFKMKSEMRVIMYEEFKKYDIRIPWPIRTVYQGDEKREAKEIGKLDQQRNKVIDKYGPTVGVGAAEED
;
A
#
# COMPACT_ATOMS: atom_id res chain seq x y z
N MET A 1 -27.04 4.78 -22.42
CA MET A 1 -25.60 4.66 -22.74
C MET A 1 -25.51 3.71 -23.92
N LYS A 2 -25.04 4.14 -25.10
CA LYS A 2 -24.93 3.25 -26.27
C LYS A 2 -23.66 2.41 -26.13
N GLU A 3 -23.81 1.11 -25.96
CA GLU A 3 -22.71 0.14 -25.92
C GLU A 3 -22.02 0.07 -27.28
N VAL A 4 -20.68 0.02 -27.31
CA VAL A 4 -19.90 -0.14 -28.54
C VAL A 4 -19.40 -1.57 -28.59
N LYS A 5 -19.87 -2.33 -29.59
CA LYS A 5 -19.52 -3.73 -29.87
C LYS A 5 -18.77 -3.82 -31.20
N ASP A 6 -17.89 -4.80 -31.35
CA ASP A 6 -17.18 -5.05 -32.61
C ASP A 6 -18.07 -5.78 -33.66
N GLY A 7 -17.52 -6.03 -34.85
CA GLY A 7 -18.20 -6.75 -35.94
C GLY A 7 -18.58 -8.21 -35.62
N ASN A 8 -18.07 -8.76 -34.51
CA ASN A 8 -18.38 -10.09 -34.01
C ASN A 8 -19.28 -10.05 -32.75
N GLY A 9 -19.76 -8.86 -32.35
CA GLY A 9 -20.71 -8.69 -31.25
C GLY A 9 -20.10 -8.68 -29.85
N VAL A 10 -18.76 -8.64 -29.72
CA VAL A 10 -18.08 -8.64 -28.41
C VAL A 10 -17.99 -7.22 -27.86
N HIS A 11 -18.22 -7.08 -26.55
CA HIS A 11 -18.16 -5.80 -25.86
C HIS A 11 -16.70 -5.31 -25.76
N LEU A 12 -16.39 -4.18 -26.41
CA LEU A 12 -15.06 -3.57 -26.40
C LEU A 12 -14.85 -2.76 -25.12
N ALA A 13 -14.28 -3.38 -24.09
CA ALA A 13 -13.68 -2.65 -22.97
C ALA A 13 -12.34 -2.06 -23.43
N ARG A 14 -12.38 -0.82 -23.94
CA ARG A 14 -11.21 0.06 -24.19
C ARG A 14 -10.31 -0.37 -25.37
N GLN A 15 -10.23 0.47 -26.41
CA GLN A 15 -9.33 0.26 -27.55
C GLN A 15 -7.86 0.31 -27.09
N LYS A 16 -7.12 -0.79 -27.27
CA LYS A 16 -5.66 -0.85 -27.04
C LYS A 16 -4.83 -0.20 -28.15
N ARG A 17 -5.41 0.05 -29.33
CA ARG A 17 -4.72 0.67 -30.48
C ARG A 17 -5.73 1.37 -31.40
N CYS A 18 -5.35 2.53 -31.94
CA CYS A 18 -6.22 3.28 -32.83
C CYS A 18 -6.37 2.58 -34.19
N PRO A 19 -7.60 2.41 -34.71
CA PRO A 19 -7.85 1.66 -35.95
C PRO A 19 -7.15 2.20 -37.20
N TYR A 20 -6.72 3.47 -37.20
CA TYR A 20 -6.14 4.15 -38.36
C TYR A 20 -4.67 4.53 -38.18
N LEU A 21 -3.97 3.92 -37.21
CA LEU A 21 -2.59 4.27 -36.89
C LEU A 21 -1.66 4.15 -38.12
N ASP A 22 -1.86 3.08 -38.89
CA ASP A 22 -1.01 2.73 -40.04
C ASP A 22 -1.49 3.41 -41.33
N GLU A 23 -2.71 3.97 -41.35
CA GLU A 23 -3.32 4.62 -42.52
C GLU A 23 -3.21 6.16 -42.52
N HIS A 24 -2.65 6.75 -41.45
CA HIS A 24 -2.50 8.21 -41.28
C HIS A 24 -3.79 9.04 -41.47
N LYS A 25 -4.97 8.45 -41.27
CA LYS A 25 -6.25 9.16 -41.27
C LYS A 25 -6.53 9.80 -39.91
N GLN A 26 -7.31 10.88 -39.89
CA GLN A 26 -7.79 11.50 -38.66
C GLN A 26 -8.75 10.55 -37.93
N SER A 27 -8.23 9.78 -36.98
CA SER A 27 -9.06 9.03 -36.03
C SER A 27 -9.77 9.99 -35.07
N CYS A 28 -11.01 9.70 -34.68
CA CYS A 28 -11.71 10.48 -33.66
C CYS A 28 -10.95 10.41 -32.31
N GLY A 29 -10.05 11.35 -32.07
CA GLY A 29 -9.30 11.47 -30.82
C GLY A 29 -7.96 10.73 -30.72
N CYS A 30 -7.31 10.32 -31.82
CA CYS A 30 -5.90 9.88 -31.78
C CYS A 30 -4.97 10.85 -32.51
N ASP A 31 -4.92 12.08 -32.02
CA ASP A 31 -3.83 12.98 -32.40
C ASP A 31 -2.50 12.39 -31.97
N LYS A 32 -1.53 12.40 -32.90
CA LYS A 32 -0.17 11.82 -32.79
C LYS A 32 0.64 12.24 -31.55
N ASN A 33 0.18 13.24 -30.79
CA ASN A 33 0.85 13.76 -29.60
C ASN A 33 0.13 13.43 -28.27
N LEU A 34 -0.97 12.67 -28.30
CA LEU A 34 -1.73 12.27 -27.11
C LEU A 34 -1.90 10.75 -27.02
N LEU A 35 -0.99 9.98 -27.59
CA LEU A 35 -0.85 8.56 -27.30
C LEU A 35 0.05 8.43 -26.08
N VAL A 36 -0.49 8.75 -24.91
CA VAL A 36 0.13 8.29 -23.66
C VAL A 36 -0.05 6.78 -23.69
N ASP A 37 1.03 6.01 -23.81
CA ASP A 37 1.00 4.57 -23.60
C ASP A 37 0.65 4.34 -22.13
N VAL A 38 -0.65 4.25 -21.88
CA VAL A 38 -1.20 4.15 -20.55
C VAL A 38 -0.98 2.71 -20.11
N GLY A 39 0.10 2.47 -19.38
CA GLY A 39 0.46 1.15 -18.88
C GLY A 39 -0.69 0.46 -18.14
N ASP A 40 -0.68 -0.88 -18.15
CA ASP A 40 -1.66 -1.69 -17.46
C ASP A 40 -1.76 -1.33 -15.96
N PRO A 41 -2.93 -1.49 -15.34
CA PRO A 41 -3.06 -1.26 -13.90
C PRO A 41 -2.12 -2.19 -13.13
N VAL A 42 -1.34 -1.63 -12.22
CA VAL A 42 -0.34 -2.38 -11.44
C VAL A 42 -0.71 -2.38 -9.97
N VAL A 43 -0.69 -3.55 -9.36
CA VAL A 43 -0.77 -3.72 -7.91
C VAL A 43 0.60 -4.12 -7.40
N ARG A 44 1.12 -3.40 -6.41
CA ARG A 44 2.43 -3.69 -5.80
C ARG A 44 2.30 -3.79 -4.29
N PHE A 45 2.95 -4.78 -3.71
CA PHE A 45 3.21 -4.77 -2.27
C PHE A 45 4.19 -3.64 -1.96
N ASN A 46 3.87 -2.81 -0.96
CA ASN A 46 4.63 -1.62 -0.62
C ASN A 46 5.43 -1.82 0.66
N ASN A 47 4.75 -2.18 1.76
CA ASN A 47 5.40 -2.34 3.06
C ASN A 47 4.58 -3.21 4.02
N PHE A 48 5.22 -3.65 5.11
CA PHE A 48 4.55 -4.15 6.30
C PHE A 48 4.28 -2.97 7.25
N ASP A 49 2.99 -2.66 7.49
CA ASP A 49 2.58 -1.67 8.48
C ASP A 49 2.30 -2.35 9.83
N ASP A 50 2.12 -1.56 10.90
CA ASP A 50 1.97 -2.03 12.28
C ASP A 50 0.92 -3.15 12.48
N SER A 51 -0.11 -3.17 11.64
CA SER A 51 -1.22 -4.13 11.74
C SER A 51 -1.83 -4.52 10.39
N ALA A 52 -1.16 -4.19 9.27
CA ALA A 52 -1.67 -4.44 7.92
C ALA A 52 -0.56 -4.65 6.90
N LEU A 53 -0.90 -5.32 5.79
CA LEU A 53 -0.06 -5.38 4.60
C LEU A 53 -0.43 -4.23 3.66
N ALA A 54 0.51 -3.35 3.37
CA ALA A 54 0.26 -2.19 2.52
C ALA A 54 0.45 -2.54 1.03
N PHE A 55 -0.60 -2.37 0.23
CA PHE A 55 -0.56 -2.51 -1.22
C PHE A 55 -0.83 -1.17 -1.90
N ALA A 56 -0.02 -0.85 -2.92
CA ALA A 56 -0.23 0.29 -3.80
C ALA A 56 -0.90 -0.17 -5.09
N VAL A 57 -2.04 0.45 -5.42
CA VAL A 57 -2.73 0.25 -6.68
C VAL A 57 -2.51 1.47 -7.56
N ARG A 58 -1.89 1.29 -8.72
CA ARG A 58 -1.67 2.33 -9.73
C ARG A 58 -2.59 2.07 -10.91
N VAL A 59 -3.51 2.98 -11.14
CA VAL A 59 -4.41 2.97 -12.29
C VAL A 59 -4.41 4.34 -12.95
N PHE A 60 -4.60 4.34 -14.25
CA PHE A 60 -4.75 5.56 -15.01
C PHE A 60 -6.22 5.83 -15.31
N VAL A 61 -6.62 7.09 -15.14
CA VAL A 61 -7.96 7.58 -15.42
C VAL A 61 -7.95 8.46 -16.65
N ARG A 62 -9.10 8.54 -17.34
CA ARG A 62 -9.21 9.27 -18.61
C ARG A 62 -9.07 10.78 -18.44
N ASP A 63 -9.62 11.32 -17.38
CA ASP A 63 -9.64 12.76 -17.09
C ASP A 63 -9.41 13.03 -15.60
N TYR A 64 -8.82 14.18 -15.28
CA TYR A 64 -8.46 14.52 -13.89
C TYR A 64 -9.69 14.60 -12.97
N GLY A 65 -10.84 15.09 -13.47
CA GLY A 65 -12.07 15.18 -12.68
C GLY A 65 -12.64 13.81 -12.29
N SER A 66 -12.52 12.82 -13.18
CA SER A 66 -13.00 11.46 -12.96
C SER A 66 -12.21 10.68 -11.90
N GLN A 67 -11.04 11.16 -11.47
CA GLN A 67 -10.19 10.48 -10.49
C GLN A 67 -10.92 10.21 -9.16
N PHE A 68 -11.74 11.16 -8.70
CA PHE A 68 -12.43 11.05 -7.42
C PHE A 68 -13.54 10.02 -7.47
N LYS A 69 -14.33 10.04 -8.55
CA LYS A 69 -15.39 9.06 -8.79
C LYS A 69 -14.79 7.66 -8.89
N MET A 70 -13.75 7.50 -9.72
CA MET A 70 -13.07 6.22 -9.89
C MET A 70 -12.49 5.69 -8.57
N LYS A 71 -11.85 6.56 -7.78
CA LYS A 71 -11.28 6.17 -6.48
C LYS A 71 -12.35 5.70 -5.49
N SER A 72 -13.55 6.28 -5.52
CA SER A 72 -14.66 5.87 -4.65
C SER A 72 -15.27 4.56 -5.12
N GLU A 73 -15.58 4.43 -6.42
CA GLU A 73 -16.13 3.20 -7.00
C GLU A 73 -15.17 2.02 -6.83
N MET A 74 -13.88 2.23 -7.08
CA MET A 74 -12.87 1.17 -6.93
C MET A 74 -12.75 0.69 -5.48
N ARG A 75 -12.93 1.58 -4.48
CA ARG A 75 -12.95 1.18 -3.07
C ARG A 75 -14.13 0.27 -2.73
N VAL A 76 -15.32 0.57 -3.28
CA VAL A 76 -16.51 -0.28 -3.10
C VAL A 76 -16.29 -1.65 -3.74
N ILE A 77 -15.83 -1.69 -4.99
CA ILE A 77 -15.55 -2.93 -5.72
C ILE A 77 -14.52 -3.79 -4.97
N MET A 78 -13.40 -3.19 -4.55
CA MET A 78 -12.37 -3.90 -3.79
C MET A 78 -12.93 -4.48 -2.49
N TYR A 79 -13.74 -3.71 -1.77
CA TYR A 79 -14.35 -4.16 -0.51
C TYR A 79 -15.32 -5.32 -0.71
N GLU A 80 -16.15 -5.28 -1.76
CA GLU A 80 -17.06 -6.39 -2.12
C GLU A 80 -16.29 -7.63 -2.55
N GLU A 81 -15.24 -7.46 -3.34
CA GLU A 81 -14.44 -8.59 -3.83
C GLU A 81 -13.65 -9.23 -2.68
N PHE A 82 -13.07 -8.44 -1.78
CA PHE A 82 -12.43 -8.95 -0.57
C PHE A 82 -13.38 -9.76 0.31
N LYS A 83 -14.64 -9.33 0.44
CA LYS A 83 -15.66 -10.13 1.16
C LYS A 83 -15.91 -11.50 0.52
N LYS A 84 -15.94 -11.59 -0.81
CA LYS A 84 -16.16 -12.86 -1.52
C LYS A 84 -15.06 -13.88 -1.26
N TYR A 85 -13.82 -13.41 -1.12
CA TYR A 85 -12.65 -14.25 -0.83
C TYR A 85 -12.30 -14.35 0.67
N ASP A 86 -13.19 -13.89 1.57
CA ASP A 86 -12.97 -13.80 3.03
C ASP A 86 -11.66 -13.08 3.44
N ILE A 87 -11.26 -12.10 2.63
CA ILE A 87 -10.15 -11.19 2.94
C ILE A 87 -10.71 -10.06 3.80
N ARG A 88 -10.18 -9.90 5.02
CA ARG A 88 -10.63 -8.89 5.98
C ARG A 88 -9.62 -7.77 6.11
N ILE A 89 -10.10 -6.53 6.03
CA ILE A 89 -9.29 -5.34 6.32
C ILE A 89 -9.17 -5.24 7.85
N PRO A 90 -7.96 -5.38 8.41
CA PRO A 90 -7.79 -5.39 9.85
C PRO A 90 -8.01 -3.98 10.42
N TRP A 91 -8.69 -3.92 11.56
CA TRP A 91 -8.57 -2.78 12.47
C TRP A 91 -7.18 -2.78 13.10
N PRO A 92 -6.70 -1.66 13.66
CA PRO A 92 -5.42 -1.64 14.37
C PRO A 92 -5.34 -2.76 15.40
N ILE A 93 -4.42 -3.70 15.19
CA ILE A 93 -4.22 -4.85 16.06
C ILE A 93 -3.24 -4.45 17.15
N ARG A 94 -3.51 -4.87 18.38
CA ARG A 94 -2.61 -4.65 19.52
C ARG A 94 -2.47 -5.94 20.30
N THR A 95 -1.25 -6.25 20.68
CA THR A 95 -0.96 -7.33 21.63
C THR A 95 -1.07 -6.77 23.04
N VAL A 96 -2.07 -7.23 23.80
CA VAL A 96 -2.20 -6.91 25.22
C VAL A 96 -1.49 -7.98 26.02
N TYR A 97 -0.47 -7.58 26.77
CA TYR A 97 0.19 -8.47 27.71
C TYR A 97 -0.64 -8.58 28.98
N GLN A 98 -1.05 -9.79 29.36
CA GLN A 98 -1.83 -10.07 30.59
C GLN A 98 -0.95 -10.78 31.65
N GLY A 99 0.23 -10.23 31.93
CA GLY A 99 1.10 -10.69 33.01
C GLY A 99 0.89 -9.91 34.31
N ASP A 100 1.31 -10.50 35.45
CA ASP A 100 1.44 -9.76 36.70
C ASP A 100 2.75 -8.98 36.68
N GLU A 101 2.68 -7.74 36.21
CA GLU A 101 3.84 -6.83 36.09
C GLU A 101 4.63 -6.71 37.41
N LYS A 102 3.95 -6.77 38.56
CA LYS A 102 4.61 -6.67 39.88
C LYS A 102 5.43 -7.92 40.17
N ARG A 103 4.92 -9.09 39.80
CA ARG A 103 5.64 -10.36 39.97
C ARG A 103 6.84 -10.41 39.03
N GLU A 104 6.66 -10.04 37.77
CA GLU A 104 7.74 -10.00 36.79
C GLU A 104 8.83 -9.00 37.16
N ALA A 105 8.47 -7.79 37.58
CA ALA A 105 9.44 -6.81 38.06
C ALA A 105 10.26 -7.34 39.25
N LYS A 106 9.62 -8.07 40.18
CA LYS A 106 10.33 -8.75 41.28
C LYS A 106 11.24 -9.87 40.78
N GLU A 107 10.81 -10.67 39.80
CA GLU A 107 11.60 -11.77 39.24
C GLU A 107 12.82 -11.24 38.45
N ILE A 108 12.63 -10.20 37.64
CA ILE A 108 13.70 -9.48 36.92
C ILE A 108 14.67 -8.84 37.91
N GLY A 109 14.15 -8.18 38.96
CA GLY A 109 14.96 -7.50 39.97
C GLY A 109 15.93 -8.41 40.74
N LYS A 110 15.64 -9.72 40.84
CA LYS A 110 16.57 -10.69 41.44
C LYS A 110 17.89 -10.79 40.70
N LEU A 111 17.91 -10.47 39.40
CA LEU A 111 19.09 -10.58 38.55
C LEU A 111 19.86 -9.26 38.43
N ASP A 112 19.41 -8.18 39.08
CA ASP A 112 20.02 -6.85 38.99
C ASP A 112 21.49 -6.84 39.37
N GLN A 113 21.86 -7.54 40.45
CA GLN A 113 23.25 -7.59 40.90
C GLN A 113 24.17 -8.27 39.88
N GLN A 114 23.69 -9.33 39.21
CA GLN A 114 24.47 -10.03 38.19
C GLN A 114 24.55 -9.18 36.92
N ARG A 115 23.43 -8.55 36.53
CA ARG A 115 23.35 -7.64 35.39
C ARG A 115 24.31 -6.45 35.54
N ASN A 116 24.34 -5.81 36.70
CA ASN A 116 25.24 -4.68 36.95
C ASN A 116 26.72 -5.10 36.89
N LYS A 117 27.09 -6.27 37.44
CA LYS A 117 28.46 -6.79 37.33
C LYS A 117 28.89 -7.05 35.89
N VAL A 118 27.98 -7.50 35.03
CA VAL A 118 28.25 -7.73 33.60
C VAL A 118 28.39 -6.39 32.87
N ILE A 119 27.53 -5.42 33.18
CA ILE A 119 27.62 -4.06 32.64
C ILE A 119 28.93 -3.38 33.06
N ASP A 120 29.34 -3.49 34.32
CA ASP A 120 30.61 -2.91 34.78
C ASP A 120 31.83 -3.54 34.09
N LYS A 121 31.72 -4.82 33.71
CA LYS A 121 32.83 -5.57 33.09
C LYS A 121 32.91 -5.40 31.57
N TYR A 122 31.78 -5.29 30.89
CA TYR A 122 31.69 -5.34 29.42
C TYR A 122 30.89 -4.19 28.81
N GLY A 123 30.25 -3.36 29.63
CA GLY A 123 29.51 -2.20 29.17
C GLY A 123 30.46 -1.18 28.52
N PRO A 124 29.94 -0.34 27.62
CA PRO A 124 30.71 0.76 27.09
C PRO A 124 31.19 1.61 28.26
N THR A 125 32.48 1.91 28.32
CA THR A 125 33.00 2.95 29.22
C THR A 125 32.34 4.25 28.78
N VAL A 126 31.21 4.60 29.38
CA VAL A 126 30.61 5.92 29.22
C VAL A 126 31.65 6.88 29.78
N GLY A 127 32.39 7.51 28.87
CA GLY A 127 33.24 8.62 29.21
C GLY A 127 32.38 9.62 29.96
N VAL A 128 32.83 9.98 31.16
CA VAL A 128 32.42 11.22 31.81
C VAL A 128 32.88 12.35 30.88
N GLY A 129 32.03 12.71 29.92
CA GLY A 129 32.37 13.62 28.82
C GLY A 129 31.15 14.41 28.40
N ALA A 130 31.14 15.66 28.86
CA ALA A 130 30.36 16.81 28.40
C ALA A 130 28.84 16.65 28.35
N ALA A 131 28.17 17.27 29.32
CA ALA A 131 26.92 17.95 29.03
C ALA A 131 27.21 18.97 27.90
N GLU A 132 26.59 18.79 26.74
CA GLU A 132 26.40 19.89 25.80
C GLU A 132 25.23 20.72 26.33
N GLU A 133 25.55 21.86 26.92
CA GLU A 133 24.64 23.01 26.98
C GLU A 133 24.63 23.64 25.59
N ASP A 134 23.48 23.59 24.91
CA ASP A 134 23.03 24.54 23.88
C ASP A 134 21.49 24.59 23.87
#